data_AF-A0A2A3JMD1-F1
#
_entry.id   AF-A0A2A3JMD1-F1
#
_cell.length_a   1.000
_cell.length_b   1.000
_cell.length_c   1.000
_cell.angle_alpha   90.00
_cell.angle_beta   90.00
_cell.angle_gamma   90.00
#
_symmetry.space_group_name_H-M   'P 1'
#
loop_
_entity.id
_entity.type
_entity.pdbx_description
1 polymer ?
#
loop_
_entity_poly.entity_id
_entity_poly.type
_entity_poly.pdbx_seq_one_letter_code
_entity_poly.pdbx_strand_id
1 'polypeptide(L)'
;MDMSSREIRMPLNEVVAVLQDLNEFVVSLDQLGSRQAFGTADEYTVGKFVADWDVARRLSRARRVISVALDAQLSEDENAEIDALCDQGRFYGTHSATSTPTDQSS
;
A
#
# COMPACT_ATOMS: atom_id res chain seq x y z
N MET A 1 17.66 -16.60 0.68
CA MET A 1 18.66 -15.93 1.54
C MET A 1 18.06 -15.75 2.92
N ASP A 2 18.82 -15.79 4.02
CA ASP A 2 18.26 -15.45 5.33
C ASP A 2 18.13 -13.92 5.43
N MET A 3 16.98 -13.39 5.00
CA MET A 3 16.65 -11.96 5.10
C MET A 3 16.44 -11.51 6.55
N SER A 4 16.32 -12.43 7.51
CA SER A 4 15.86 -12.16 8.88
C SER A 4 16.81 -11.30 9.71
N SER A 5 18.09 -11.22 9.33
CA SER A 5 19.13 -10.51 10.10
C SER A 5 19.79 -9.35 9.35
N ARG A 6 19.36 -9.04 8.13
CA ARG A 6 20.02 -8.02 7.29
C ARG A 6 19.44 -6.63 7.55
N GLU A 7 20.32 -5.69 7.87
CA GLU A 7 19.95 -4.29 8.07
C GLU A 7 19.97 -3.51 6.76
N ILE A 8 18.93 -2.71 6.52
CA ILE A 8 18.86 -1.73 5.43
C ILE A 8 18.99 -0.34 6.05
N ARG A 9 19.96 0.44 5.59
CA ARG A 9 20.19 1.80 6.10
C ARG A 9 19.42 2.83 5.29
N MET A 10 18.81 3.78 5.97
CA MET A 10 18.08 4.89 5.38
C MET A 10 18.34 6.19 6.14
N PRO A 11 18.32 7.36 5.47
CA PRO A 11 18.34 8.64 6.15
C PRO A 11 17.18 8.73 7.17
N LEU A 12 17.49 9.08 8.41
CA LEU A 12 16.50 9.12 9.49
C LEU A 12 15.33 10.06 9.17
N ASN A 13 15.60 11.20 8.53
CA ASN A 13 14.57 12.16 8.13
C ASN A 13 13.59 11.57 7.11
N GLU A 14 14.06 10.71 6.20
CA GLU A 14 13.19 10.03 5.23
C GLU A 14 12.31 8.99 5.90
N VAL A 15 12.89 8.19 6.80
CA VAL A 15 12.13 7.20 7.60
C VAL A 15 11.08 7.90 8.47
N VAL A 16 11.45 8.99 9.14
CA VAL A 16 10.52 9.78 9.97
C VAL A 16 9.38 10.35 9.13
N ALA A 17 9.65 10.87 7.93
CA ALA A 17 8.62 11.39 7.05
C ALA A 17 7.62 10.28 6.62
N VAL A 18 8.15 9.09 6.27
CA VAL A 18 7.31 7.94 5.94
C VAL A 18 6.46 7.51 7.14
N LEU A 19 7.05 7.43 8.34
CA LEU A 19 6.32 7.06 9.55
C LEU A 19 5.22 8.06 9.91
N GLN A 20 5.46 9.36 9.71
CA GLN A 20 4.45 10.39 9.93
C GLN A 20 3.26 10.22 8.98
N ASP A 21 3.53 10.05 7.67
CA ASP A 21 2.49 9.80 6.68
C ASP A 21 1.69 8.53 7.00
N LEU A 22 2.38 7.42 7.30
CA LEU A 22 1.73 6.15 7.63
C LEU A 22 0.88 6.24 8.90
N ASN A 23 1.39 6.89 9.96
CA ASN A 23 0.64 7.05 11.21
C ASN A 23 -0.63 7.89 10.99
N GLU A 24 -0.53 8.99 10.25
CA GLU A 24 -1.68 9.83 9.91
C GLU A 24 -2.75 9.04 9.17
N PHE A 25 -2.35 8.19 8.22
CA PHE A 25 -3.29 7.38 7.44
C PHE A 25 -3.91 6.26 8.26
N VAL A 26 -3.13 5.53 9.06
CA VAL A 26 -3.63 4.43 9.89
C VAL A 26 -4.66 4.96 10.89
N VAL A 27 -4.35 6.04 11.61
CA VAL A 27 -5.27 6.63 12.59
C VAL A 27 -6.53 7.18 11.92
N SER A 28 -6.39 7.85 10.77
CA SER A 28 -7.54 8.41 10.06
C SER A 28 -8.45 7.32 9.49
N LEU A 29 -7.87 6.26 8.92
CA LEU A 29 -8.62 5.12 8.38
C LEU A 29 -9.33 4.32 9.46
N ASP A 30 -8.70 4.11 10.63
CA ASP A 30 -9.36 3.49 11.79
C ASP A 30 -10.58 4.29 12.25
N GLN A 31 -10.41 5.61 12.39
CA GLN A 31 -11.49 6.50 12.79
C GLN A 31 -12.62 6.57 11.74
N LEU A 32 -12.29 6.56 10.45
CA LEU A 32 -13.25 6.52 9.35
C LEU A 32 -14.00 5.18 9.32
N GLY A 33 -13.30 4.05 9.46
CA GLY A 33 -13.91 2.73 9.52
C GLY A 33 -14.86 2.58 10.70
N SER A 34 -14.47 3.10 11.87
CA SER A 34 -15.37 3.19 13.03
C SER A 34 -16.62 4.00 12.71
N ARG A 35 -16.48 5.19 12.11
CA ARG A 35 -17.62 6.03 11.71
C ARG A 35 -18.53 5.36 10.68
N GLN A 36 -17.96 4.62 9.72
CA GLN A 36 -18.74 3.82 8.76
C GLN A 36 -19.56 2.74 9.47
N ALA A 37 -18.98 2.03 10.44
CA ALA A 37 -19.70 1.03 11.23
C ALA A 37 -20.87 1.63 12.04
N PHE A 38 -20.74 2.89 12.48
CA PHE A 38 -21.80 3.64 13.14
C PHE A 38 -22.71 4.45 12.20
N GLY A 39 -22.54 4.32 10.87
CA GLY A 39 -23.39 4.99 9.87
C GLY A 39 -23.17 6.50 9.75
N THR A 40 -22.04 7.03 10.24
CA THR A 40 -21.71 8.46 10.26
C THR A 40 -20.63 8.87 9.25
N ALA A 41 -20.06 7.91 8.53
CA ALA A 41 -19.23 8.13 7.36
C ALA A 41 -19.67 7.17 6.25
N ASP A 42 -19.53 7.61 5.01
CA ASP A 42 -19.88 6.87 3.80
C ASP A 42 -18.67 6.79 2.86
N GLU A 43 -18.85 6.16 1.70
CA GLU A 43 -17.81 6.05 0.67
C GLU A 43 -17.30 7.42 0.20
N TYR A 44 -18.19 8.41 0.11
CA TYR A 44 -17.83 9.78 -0.24
C TYR A 44 -16.87 10.40 0.79
N THR A 45 -17.13 10.18 2.08
CA THR A 45 -16.27 10.67 3.17
C THR A 45 -14.86 10.08 3.10
N VAL A 46 -14.74 8.79 2.78
CA VAL A 46 -13.44 8.13 2.59
C VAL A 46 -12.74 8.64 1.32
N GLY A 47 -13.47 8.78 0.22
CA GLY A 47 -12.94 9.34 -1.02
C GLY A 47 -12.41 10.76 -0.84
N LYS A 48 -13.11 11.58 -0.05
CA LYS A 48 -12.67 12.94 0.30
C LYS A 48 -11.38 12.93 1.13
N PHE A 49 -11.26 12.04 2.11
CA PHE A 49 -10.00 11.87 2.84
C PHE A 49 -8.85 11.53 1.90
N VAL A 50 -9.03 10.56 0.99
CA VAL A 50 -7.98 10.17 0.04
C VAL A 50 -7.56 11.33 -0.88
N ALA A 51 -8.54 12.08 -1.40
CA ALA A 51 -8.32 13.17 -2.33
C ALA A 51 -7.74 14.42 -1.65
N ASP A 52 -8.41 14.94 -0.61
CA ASP A 52 -8.05 16.21 0.02
C ASP A 52 -6.70 16.12 0.76
N TRP A 53 -6.31 14.92 1.21
CA TRP A 53 -5.09 14.71 1.99
C TRP A 53 -3.95 14.11 1.16
N ASP A 54 -4.11 14.04 -0.18
CA ASP A 54 -3.10 13.53 -1.12
C ASP A 54 -2.56 12.13 -0.75
N VAL A 55 -3.42 11.27 -0.19
CA VAL A 55 -3.00 9.99 0.42
C VAL A 55 -2.25 9.12 -0.58
N ALA A 56 -2.76 9.00 -1.81
CA ALA A 56 -2.12 8.20 -2.86
C ALA A 56 -0.71 8.71 -3.19
N ARG A 57 -0.55 10.03 -3.37
CA ARG A 57 0.74 10.66 -3.70
C ARG A 57 1.76 10.45 -2.58
N ARG A 58 1.34 10.58 -1.32
CA ARG A 58 2.19 10.39 -0.14
C ARG A 58 2.60 8.92 0.04
N LEU A 59 1.68 7.97 -0.16
CA LEU A 59 1.99 6.54 -0.17
C LEU A 59 2.96 6.16 -1.31
N SER A 60 2.76 6.69 -2.52
CA SER A 60 3.69 6.48 -3.64
C SER A 60 5.08 7.00 -3.32
N ARG A 61 5.18 8.18 -2.69
CA ARG A 61 6.46 8.72 -2.22
C ARG A 61 7.10 7.80 -1.18
N ALA A 62 6.35 7.34 -0.19
CA ALA A 62 6.85 6.44 0.85
C ALA A 62 7.38 5.13 0.25
N ARG A 63 6.62 4.50 -0.66
CA ARG A 63 7.07 3.30 -1.39
C ARG A 63 8.36 3.56 -2.16
N ARG A 64 8.47 4.71 -2.85
CA ARG A 64 9.68 5.04 -3.60
C ARG A 64 10.89 5.21 -2.69
N VAL A 65 10.75 5.92 -1.58
CA VAL A 65 11.82 6.13 -0.60
C VAL A 65 12.37 4.79 -0.09
N ILE A 66 11.48 3.86 0.25
CA ILE A 66 11.89 2.51 0.67
C ILE A 66 12.56 1.76 -0.48
N SER A 67 12.00 1.81 -1.69
CA SER A 67 12.56 1.05 -2.82
C SER A 67 13.93 1.56 -3.26
N VAL A 68 14.17 2.88 -3.25
CA VAL A 68 15.51 3.44 -3.48
C VAL A 68 16.53 2.88 -2.50
N ALA A 69 16.16 2.78 -1.22
CA ALA A 69 17.07 2.27 -0.20
C ALA A 69 17.42 0.79 -0.38
N LEU A 70 16.44 0.00 -0.85
CA LEU A 70 16.62 -1.42 -1.20
C LEU A 70 17.49 -1.56 -2.45
N ASP A 71 17.16 -0.84 -3.53
CA ASP A 71 17.92 -0.81 -4.79
C ASP A 71 19.41 -0.51 -4.56
N ALA A 72 19.72 0.37 -3.61
CA ALA A 72 21.08 0.79 -3.29
C ALA A 72 21.89 -0.23 -2.48
N GLN A 73 21.25 -1.21 -1.83
CA GLN A 73 21.88 -2.09 -0.82
C GLN A 73 21.70 -3.58 -1.09
N LEU A 74 20.84 -3.93 -2.05
CA LEU A 74 20.53 -5.29 -2.45
C LEU A 74 20.99 -5.54 -3.88
N SER A 75 21.30 -6.80 -4.17
CA SER A 75 21.54 -7.28 -5.52
C SER A 75 20.25 -7.25 -6.34
N GLU A 76 20.39 -7.38 -7.67
CA GLU A 76 19.25 -7.45 -8.59
C GLU A 76 18.32 -8.63 -8.26
N ASP A 77 18.88 -9.81 -7.98
CA ASP A 77 18.11 -11.01 -7.61
C ASP A 77 17.31 -10.80 -6.30
N GLU A 78 17.91 -10.16 -5.31
CA GLU A 78 17.25 -9.84 -4.03
C GLU A 78 16.12 -8.82 -4.21
N ASN A 79 16.31 -7.78 -5.04
CA ASN A 79 15.26 -6.81 -5.34
C ASN A 79 14.11 -7.46 -6.13
N ALA A 80 14.42 -8.35 -7.07
CA ALA A 80 13.42 -9.11 -7.81
C ALA A 80 12.59 -10.03 -6.89
N GLU A 81 13.22 -10.65 -5.88
CA GLU A 81 12.51 -11.43 -4.87
C GLU A 81 11.53 -10.56 -4.06
N ILE A 82 11.94 -9.35 -3.66
CA ILE A 82 11.08 -8.40 -2.93
C ILE A 82 9.91 -7.91 -3.79
N ASP A 83 10.14 -7.60 -5.06
CA ASP A 83 9.08 -7.16 -5.96
C ASP A 83 8.06 -8.29 -6.19
N ALA A 84 8.52 -9.53 -6.37
CA ALA A 84 7.65 -10.70 -6.45
C ALA A 84 6.82 -10.94 -5.18
N LEU A 85 7.34 -10.59 -3.99
CA LEU A 85 6.57 -10.61 -2.74
C LEU A 85 5.53 -9.48 -2.69
N CYS A 86 5.86 -8.29 -3.19
CA CYS A 86 4.93 -7.16 -3.24
C CYS A 86 3.75 -7.45 -4.19
N ASP A 87 4.00 -8.11 -5.31
CA ASP A 87 2.99 -8.44 -6.34
C ASP A 87 1.97 -9.50 -5.88
N GLN A 88 2.23 -10.20 -4.77
CA GLN A 88 1.28 -11.15 -4.16
C GLN A 88 0.15 -10.45 -3.37
N GLY A 89 0.18 -9.12 -3.29
CA GLY A 89 -0.84 -8.33 -2.62
C GLY A 89 -2.24 -8.46 -3.23
N ARG A 90 -3.26 -8.16 -2.42
CA ARG A 90 -4.64 -7.99 -2.93
C ARG A 90 -4.83 -6.55 -3.41
N PHE A 91 -4.99 -6.37 -4.70
CA PHE A 91 -5.18 -5.06 -5.33
C PHE A 91 -6.64 -4.81 -5.70
N TYR A 92 -7.10 -3.58 -5.51
CA TYR A 92 -8.45 -3.18 -5.90
C TYR A 92 -8.59 -3.13 -7.43
N GLY A 93 -9.68 -3.66 -7.98
CA GLY A 93 -9.98 -3.62 -9.42
C GLY A 93 -9.31 -4.70 -10.28
N THR A 94 -8.52 -5.61 -9.70
CA THR A 94 -7.83 -6.69 -10.45
C THR A 94 -8.54 -8.05 -10.41
N HIS A 95 -9.74 -8.14 -9.81
CA HIS A 95 -10.60 -9.33 -9.80
C HIS A 95 -11.90 -9.13 -10.61
N SER A 96 -11.79 -8.95 -11.92
CA SER A 96 -12.97 -8.88 -12.80
C SER A 96 -12.87 -9.68 -14.10
N ALA A 97 -12.03 -10.73 -14.15
CA ALA A 97 -11.89 -11.56 -15.36
C ALA A 97 -12.07 -13.07 -15.12
N THR A 98 -12.95 -13.48 -14.21
CA THR A 98 -13.34 -14.91 -14.10
C THR A 98 -14.80 -15.05 -13.68
N SER A 99 -15.71 -14.70 -14.57
CA SER A 99 -17.09 -15.19 -14.57
C SER A 99 -17.67 -15.00 -15.97
N THR A 100 -17.34 -15.91 -16.89
CA THR A 100 -18.19 -16.11 -18.07
C THR A 100 -19.32 -17.04 -17.62
N PRO A 101 -20.58 -16.60 -17.60
CA PRO A 101 -21.71 -17.48 -17.34
C PRO A 101 -21.84 -18.47 -18.50
N THR A 102 -22.04 -19.73 -18.14
CA THR A 102 -22.54 -20.85 -18.95
C THR A 102 -23.44 -20.42 -20.12
N ASP A 103 -23.02 -20.74 -21.35
CA ASP A 103 -23.94 -20.84 -22.48
C ASP A 103 -24.44 -22.30 -22.57
N GLN A 104 -25.58 -22.57 -21.93
CA GLN A 104 -26.40 -23.76 -22.17
C GLN A 104 -27.72 -23.28 -22.76
N SER A 105 -27.87 -23.45 -24.08
CA SER A 105 -29.11 -23.66 -24.87
C SER A 105 -28.66 -23.64 -26.34
N SER A 106 -28.94 -24.60 -27.23
CA SER A 106 -30.13 -25.45 -27.43
C SER A 106 -29.77 -26.86 -27.90
#